data_AF-A0A924RCJ6-F1
#
_entry.id   AF-A0A924RCJ6-F1
#
_cell.length_a   1.000
_cell.length_b   1.000
_cell.length_c   1.000
_cell.angle_alpha   90.00
_cell.angle_beta   90.00
_cell.angle_gamma   90.00
#
_symmetry.space_group_name_H-M   'P 1'
#
loop_
_entity.id
_entity.type
_entity.pdbx_description
1 polymer ?
#
loop_
_entity_poly.entity_id
_entity_poly.type
_entity_poly.pdbx_seq_one_letter_code
_entity_poly.pdbx_strand_id
1 'polypeptide(L)' 'TEPNQAEQVLAEGSADVVMLARAAIREPAWPLRAAHELGVSYKDAPYPPQHSRGAWR' A
#
# COMPACT_ATOMS: atom_id res chain seq x y z
N THR A 1 -9.44 -6.76 -1.77
CA THR A 1 -7.95 -6.77 -1.78
C THR A 1 -7.57 -5.64 -0.89
N GLU A 2 -7.65 -5.93 0.41
CA GLU A 2 -7.66 -4.93 1.47
C GLU A 2 -6.26 -4.79 2.06
N PRO A 3 -5.77 -3.56 2.29
CA PRO A 3 -4.47 -3.34 2.93
C PRO A 3 -4.33 -4.05 4.27
N ASN A 4 -5.37 -4.00 5.11
CA ASN A 4 -5.38 -4.67 6.42
C ASN A 4 -5.21 -6.18 6.33
N GLN A 5 -5.76 -6.80 5.28
CA GLN A 5 -5.59 -8.24 5.05
C GLN A 5 -4.13 -8.55 4.71
N ALA A 6 -3.48 -7.73 3.89
CA ALA A 6 -2.07 -7.92 3.52
C ALA A 6 -1.15 -7.75 4.74
N GLU A 7 -1.41 -6.73 5.57
CA GLU A 7 -0.67 -6.51 6.81
C GLU A 7 -0.84 -7.69 7.78
N GLN A 8 -2.06 -8.19 7.96
CA GLN A 8 -2.31 -9.32 8.84
C GLN A 8 -1.52 -10.58 8.43
N VAL A 9 -1.47 -10.91 7.15
CA VAL A 9 -0.71 -12.07 6.63
C VAL A 9 0.78 -11.97 6.99
N LEU A 10 1.35 -10.77 6.91
CA LEU A 10 2.74 -10.50 7.25
C LEU A 10 2.96 -10.52 8.77
N ALA A 11 2.09 -9.85 9.54
CA ALA A 11 2.19 -9.75 10.99
C ALA A 11 2.04 -11.12 11.68
N GLU A 12 1.22 -12.01 11.12
CA GLU A 12 1.06 -13.39 11.61
C GLU A 12 2.22 -14.31 11.18
N GLY A 13 3.16 -13.83 10.36
CA GLY A 13 4.27 -14.63 9.84
C GLY A 13 3.83 -15.74 8.86
N SER A 14 2.64 -15.60 8.27
CA SER A 14 2.11 -16.58 7.32
C SER A 14 2.77 -16.51 5.94
N ALA A 15 3.40 -15.36 5.62
CA ALA A 15 4.24 -15.18 4.44
C ALA A 15 5.24 -14.03 4.66
N ASP A 16 6.33 -14.04 3.89
CA ASP A 16 7.29 -12.93 3.86
C ASP A 16 6.93 -11.86 2.81
N VAL A 17 6.11 -12.22 1.81
CA VAL A 17 5.74 -11.34 0.69
C VAL A 17 4.29 -11.59 0.27
N VAL A 18 3.53 -10.51 0.05
CA VAL A 18 2.17 -10.54 -0.49
C VAL A 18 2.17 -10.07 -1.94
N MET A 19 1.83 -10.96 -2.88
CA MET A 19 1.71 -10.63 -4.30
C MET A 19 0.30 -10.14 -4.66
N LEU A 20 0.23 -9.09 -5.47
CA LEU A 20 -1.03 -8.49 -5.94
C LEU A 20 -1.24 -8.79 -7.42
N ALA A 21 -2.48 -9.15 -7.79
CA ALA A 21 -2.88 -9.38 -9.18
C ALA A 21 -3.96 -8.38 -9.62
N ARG A 22 -5.24 -8.73 -9.45
CA ARG A 22 -6.38 -7.90 -9.88
C ARG A 22 -6.40 -6.51 -9.27
N ALA A 23 -5.91 -6.36 -8.03
CA ALA A 23 -5.80 -5.06 -7.36
C ALA A 23 -4.86 -4.12 -8.11
N ALA A 24 -3.67 -4.60 -8.47
CA ALA A 24 -2.67 -3.82 -9.18
C ALA A 24 -3.15 -3.38 -10.58
N ILE A 25 -3.98 -4.21 -11.24
CA ILE A 25 -4.57 -3.86 -12.55
C ILE A 25 -5.69 -2.82 -12.40
N ARG A 26 -6.57 -2.98 -11.40
CA ARG A 26 -7.71 -2.08 -11.19
C ARG A 26 -7.26 -0.71 -10.68
N GLU A 27 -6.24 -0.69 -9.84
CA GLU A 27 -5.75 0.50 -9.16
C GLU A 27 -4.21 0.44 -9.08
N PRO A 28 -3.49 1.03 -10.05
CA PRO A 28 -2.02 1.03 -10.04
C PRO A 28 -1.42 1.72 -8.81
N ALA A 29 -2.16 2.67 -8.22
CA ALA A 29 -1.78 3.37 -6.99
C ALA A 29 -2.14 2.61 -5.70
N TRP A 30 -2.61 1.35 -5.78
CA TRP A 30 -2.98 0.54 -4.62
C TRP A 30 -1.93 0.54 -3.50
N PRO A 31 -0.61 0.45 -3.77
CA PRO A 31 0.40 0.48 -2.70
C PRO A 31 0.41 1.80 -1.92
N LEU A 32 0.12 2.93 -2.58
CA LEU A 32 0.08 4.25 -1.95
C LEU A 32 -1.19 4.41 -1.10
N ARG A 33 -2.33 3.89 -1.57
CA ARG A 33 -3.56 3.83 -0.76
C ARG A 33 -3.37 2.91 0.44
N ALA A 34 -2.74 1.74 0.25
CA ALA A 34 -2.43 0.81 1.33
C ALA A 34 -1.53 1.45 2.39
N ALA A 35 -0.48 2.18 1.97
CA ALA A 35 0.36 2.94 2.89
C ALA A 35 -0.47 3.93 3.73
N HIS A 36 -1.37 4.69 3.12
CA HIS A 36 -2.24 5.63 3.83
C HIS A 36 -3.20 4.93 4.81
N GLU A 37 -3.88 3.86 4.38
CA GLU A 37 -4.81 3.10 5.23
C GLU A 37 -4.11 2.42 6.42
N LEU A 38 -2.84 2.01 6.24
CA LEU A 38 -2.00 1.44 7.30
C LEU A 38 -1.28 2.50 8.14
N GLY A 39 -1.57 3.79 7.92
CA GLY A 39 -1.03 4.89 8.73
C GLY A 39 0.41 5.28 8.42
N VAL A 40 0.98 4.82 7.30
CA VAL A 40 2.30 5.23 6.81
C VAL A 40 2.21 6.66 6.28
N SER A 41 3.11 7.53 6.73
CA SER A 41 3.16 8.92 6.26
C SER A 41 3.45 8.98 4.77
N TYR A 42 2.90 9.97 4.07
CA TYR A 42 3.20 10.21 2.65
C TYR A 42 4.70 10.41 2.37
N LYS A 43 5.49 10.80 3.39
CA LYS A 43 6.94 10.98 3.29
C LYS A 43 7.70 9.65 3.26
N ASP A 44 7.17 8.64 3.94
CA ASP A 44 7.77 7.31 4.05
C ASP A 44 7.20 6.34 3.00
N ALA A 45 6.02 6.67 2.47
CA ALA A 45 5.41 5.97 1.35
C ALA A 45 6.17 6.25 0.02
N PRO A 46 6.16 5.31 -0.93
CA PRO A 46 6.96 5.39 -2.17
C PRO A 46 6.34 6.33 -3.23
N TYR A 47 6.04 7.57 -2.86
CA TYR A 47 5.56 8.58 -3.78
C TYR A 47 6.68 9.08 -4.70
N PRO A 48 6.46 9.14 -6.03
CA PRO A 48 7.31 9.94 -6.90
C PRO A 48 7.24 11.41 -6.48
N PRO A 49 8.35 12.17 -6.49
CA PRO A 49 8.38 13.56 -6.02
C PRO A 49 7.31 14.47 -6.66
N GLN A 50 6.97 14.20 -7.92
CA GLN A 50 5.98 14.94 -8.69
C GLN A 50 4.54 14.77 -8.16
N HIS A 51 4.26 13.68 -7.45
CA HIS A 51 2.93 13.36 -6.91
C HIS A 51 2.76 13.74 -5.43
N SER A 52 3.79 14.29 -4.79
CA SER A 52 3.77 14.69 -3.37
C SER A 52 2.60 15.59 -2.98
N ARG A 53 2.14 16.46 -3.88
CA ARG A 53 1.01 17.38 -3.65
C ARG A 53 -0.36 16.70 -3.72
N GLY A 54 -0.46 15.60 -4.46
CA GLY A 54 -1.68 14.79 -4.59
C GLY A 54 -1.67 13.57 -3.68
N ALA A 55 -0.75 13.50 -2.72
CA ALA A 55 -0.66 12.38 -1.81
C ALA A 55 -1.87 12.31 -0.87
N TRP A 56 -2.26 11.08 -0.52
CA TRP A 56 -3.21 10.83 0.56
C TRP A 56 -2.61 11.31 1.88
N ARG A 57 -3.44 11.92 2.74
CA ARG A 57 -3.03 12.56 3.98
C ARG A 57 -3.99 12.20 5.10
#